data_AF-V4A7M8-F1
#
_entry.id   AF-V4A7M8-F1
#
_cell.length_a   1.000
_cell.length_b   1.000
_cell.length_c   1.000
_cell.angle_alpha   90.00
_cell.angle_beta   90.00
_cell.angle_gamma   90.00
#
_symmetry.space_group_name_H-M   'P 1'
#
loop_
_entity.id
_entity.type
_entity.pdbx_description
1 polymer ?
#
loop_
_entity_poly.entity_id
_entity_poly.type
_entity_poly.pdbx_seq_one_letter_code
_entity_poly.pdbx_strand_id
1 'polypeptide(L)'
;LFIIIDTNILVQSLKFLQNLTETIITDFGLPFIVIPWVVMQELDFIKDGKSKHTVVSFQAMKAVKFLYSCLQNKHPRVLGQTASDVSNNLTIECNDDRVLQCCFSYTHKYPNGNIVLLSDDFNLCNKATISDVSAFTKNVSYNNLCLESGTLYIFIRYTISGFEKSKHDLNLILCTVKEEIKRSLSVVLETEMKSAYNNIWKCIVLRKPPWSALDIMESIQKHWIGVFGLVLDRRKKTLVDEIVTSLRFNTGQ
;
A
#
# COMPACT_ATOMS: atom_id res chain seq x y z
N LEU A 1 4.93 -6.91 -3.98
CA LEU A 1 6.23 -6.24 -4.19
C LEU A 1 6.93 -6.09 -2.85
N PHE A 2 8.18 -6.55 -2.74
CA PHE A 2 9.06 -6.34 -1.59
C PHE A 2 10.13 -5.34 -2.00
N ILE A 3 10.22 -4.23 -1.27
CA ILE A 3 11.18 -3.16 -1.50
C ILE A 3 12.21 -3.24 -0.38
N ILE A 4 13.42 -3.66 -0.73
CA ILE A 4 14.57 -3.71 0.17
C ILE A 4 15.15 -2.30 0.27
N ILE A 5 15.26 -1.78 1.50
CA ILE A 5 15.64 -0.40 1.75
C ILE A 5 17.10 -0.28 2.14
N ASP A 6 17.80 0.69 1.55
CA ASP A 6 19.13 1.12 1.97
C ASP A 6 19.08 2.22 3.08
N THR A 7 20.10 2.30 3.92
CA THR A 7 20.23 3.28 5.02
C THR A 7 20.09 4.73 4.53
N ASN A 8 20.66 5.04 3.36
CA ASN A 8 20.59 6.39 2.78
C ASN A 8 19.16 6.87 2.57
N ILE A 9 18.25 5.98 2.17
CA ILE A 9 16.84 6.30 1.96
C ILE A 9 16.17 6.66 3.29
N LEU A 10 16.46 5.90 4.35
CA LEU A 10 15.92 6.14 5.69
C LEU A 10 16.42 7.46 6.29
N VAL A 11 17.71 7.76 6.11
CA VAL A 11 18.33 8.97 6.67
C VAL A 11 17.93 10.23 5.87
N GLN A 12 18.02 10.18 4.54
CA GLN A 12 17.85 11.37 3.71
C GLN A 12 16.38 11.59 3.27
N SER A 13 15.59 10.53 3.18
CA SER A 13 14.29 10.54 2.50
C SER A 13 13.18 9.83 3.30
N LEU A 14 13.19 9.94 4.64
CA LEU A 14 12.22 9.27 5.51
C LEU A 14 10.76 9.54 5.15
N LYS A 15 10.41 10.79 4.81
CA LYS A 15 9.05 11.17 4.40
C LYS A 15 8.60 10.45 3.13
N PHE A 16 9.53 10.28 2.18
CA PHE A 16 9.26 9.53 0.96
C PHE A 16 8.95 8.06 1.29
N LEU A 17 9.73 7.45 2.20
CA LEU A 17 9.46 6.08 2.64
C LEU A 17 8.12 5.93 3.36
N GLN A 18 7.75 6.91 4.21
CA GLN A 18 6.44 6.94 4.87
C GLN A 18 5.30 6.97 3.83
N ASN A 19 5.38 7.87 2.85
CA ASN A 19 4.39 7.94 1.78
C ASN A 19 4.35 6.63 0.97
N LEU A 20 5.50 6.02 0.71
CA LEU A 20 5.60 4.76 -0.02
C LEU A 20 4.89 3.61 0.69
N THR A 21 4.88 3.58 2.03
CA THR A 21 4.15 2.54 2.79
C THR A 21 2.63 2.60 2.61
N GLU A 22 2.10 3.76 2.18
CA GLU A 22 0.67 4.03 2.01
C GLU A 22 0.28 4.16 0.52
N THR A 23 1.24 4.10 -0.41
CA THR A 23 1.00 4.29 -1.83
C THR A 23 0.70 2.96 -2.52
N ILE A 24 -0.43 2.90 -3.23
CA ILE A 24 -0.78 1.76 -4.10
C ILE A 24 0.04 1.87 -5.37
N ILE A 25 0.85 0.86 -5.66
CA ILE A 25 1.59 0.74 -6.91
C ILE A 25 0.73 -0.09 -7.87
N THR A 26 0.51 0.43 -9.08
CA THR A 26 -0.22 -0.26 -10.15
C THR A 26 0.32 -1.68 -10.31
N ASP A 27 -0.57 -2.66 -10.49
CA ASP A 27 -0.28 -4.11 -10.60
C ASP A 27 0.30 -4.81 -9.36
N PHE A 28 0.78 -4.06 -8.35
CA PHE A 28 1.43 -4.63 -7.16
C PHE A 28 0.71 -4.37 -5.83
N GLY A 29 -0.21 -3.40 -5.78
CA GLY A 29 -0.89 -2.98 -4.55
C GLY A 29 0.05 -2.21 -3.60
N LEU A 30 -0.23 -2.28 -2.30
CA LEU A 30 0.65 -1.71 -1.28
C LEU A 30 1.94 -2.54 -1.15
N PRO A 31 3.13 -1.92 -1.24
CA PRO A 31 4.40 -2.64 -1.14
C PRO A 31 4.69 -3.11 0.28
N PHE A 32 5.51 -4.15 0.41
CA PHE A 32 6.17 -4.51 1.65
C PHE A 32 7.54 -3.84 1.70
N ILE A 33 7.78 -3.02 2.72
CA ILE A 33 9.06 -2.39 3.00
C ILE A 33 9.88 -3.34 3.87
N VAL A 34 11.02 -3.77 3.36
CA VAL A 34 11.93 -4.67 4.06
C VAL A 34 13.17 -3.90 4.48
N ILE A 35 13.47 -3.96 5.77
CA ILE A 35 14.65 -3.34 6.37
C ILE A 35 15.71 -4.43 6.56
N PRO A 36 16.82 -4.41 5.81
CA PRO A 36 17.94 -5.31 6.04
C PRO A 36 18.50 -5.19 7.46
N TRP A 37 19.04 -6.28 7.99
CA TRP A 37 19.64 -6.27 9.33
C TRP A 37 20.84 -5.32 9.40
N VAL A 38 21.66 -5.26 8.34
CA VAL A 38 22.82 -4.36 8.24
C VAL A 38 22.42 -2.89 8.34
N VAL A 39 21.25 -2.51 7.81
CA VAL A 39 20.75 -1.13 7.84
C VAL A 39 20.41 -0.70 9.27
N MET A 40 19.90 -1.61 10.11
CA MET A 40 19.71 -1.34 11.54
C MET A 40 21.05 -1.08 12.23
N GLN A 41 22.10 -1.84 11.90
CA GLN A 41 23.44 -1.67 12.45
C GLN A 41 24.08 -0.33 12.02
N GLU A 42 23.87 0.08 10.78
CA GLU A 42 24.36 1.36 10.27
C GLU A 42 23.65 2.54 10.94
N LEU A 43 22.32 2.46 11.12
CA LEU A 43 21.57 3.49 11.85
C LEU A 43 22.04 3.63 13.29
N ASP A 44 22.36 2.53 13.98
CA ASP A 44 22.95 2.56 15.32
C ASP A 44 24.31 3.26 15.34
N PHE A 45 25.18 2.96 14.36
CA PHE A 45 26.46 3.62 14.25
C PHE A 45 26.34 5.13 13.99
N ILE A 46 25.40 5.55 13.14
CA ILE A 46 25.19 6.95 12.75
C ILE A 46 24.57 7.76 13.91
N LYS A 47 23.59 7.20 14.63
CA LYS A 47 22.86 7.91 15.70
C LYS A 47 23.73 8.17 16.95
N ASP A 48 24.67 7.28 17.25
CA ASP A 48 25.52 7.35 18.45
C ASP A 48 26.65 8.40 18.34
N GLY A 49 26.60 9.27 17.34
CA GLY A 49 27.44 10.48 17.28
C GLY A 49 28.90 10.23 16.92
N LYS A 50 29.26 9.03 16.45
CA LYS A 50 30.59 8.77 15.86
C LYS A 50 30.78 9.46 14.50
N SER A 51 29.69 9.96 13.90
CA SER A 51 29.75 10.82 12.71
C SER A 51 29.86 12.30 13.12
N LYS A 52 30.73 13.06 12.46
CA LYS A 52 30.98 14.49 12.75
C LYS A 52 29.80 15.42 12.37
N HIS A 53 28.69 14.89 11.86
CA HIS A 53 27.58 15.65 11.28
C HIS A 53 26.29 15.50 12.11
N THR A 54 25.99 16.52 12.93
CA THR A 54 24.83 16.56 13.84
C THR A 54 23.46 16.43 13.15
N VAL A 55 23.34 16.88 11.90
CA VAL A 55 22.11 16.76 11.11
C VAL A 55 21.83 15.31 10.73
N VAL A 56 22.87 14.58 10.31
CA VAL A 56 22.79 13.18 9.86
C VAL A 56 22.46 12.27 11.05
N SER A 57 23.06 12.51 12.21
CA SER A 57 22.73 11.75 13.43
C SER A 57 21.28 11.98 13.88
N PHE A 58 20.77 13.21 13.77
CA PHE A 58 19.37 13.53 14.07
C PHE A 58 18.40 12.85 13.09
N GLN A 59 18.74 12.80 11.80
CA GLN A 59 17.98 12.08 10.78
C GLN A 59 17.96 10.56 11.05
N ALA A 60 19.10 9.97 11.39
CA ALA A 60 19.17 8.58 11.79
C ALA A 60 18.32 8.30 13.04
N MET A 61 18.35 9.18 14.05
CA MET A 61 17.48 9.06 15.22
C MET A 61 15.99 9.10 14.86
N LYS A 62 15.59 9.95 13.90
CA LYS A 62 14.21 9.97 13.39
C LYS A 62 13.84 8.67 12.68
N ALA A 63 14.73 8.15 11.84
CA ALA A 63 14.53 6.87 11.16
C ALA A 63 14.37 5.72 12.17
N VAL A 64 15.23 5.65 13.20
CA VAL A 64 15.14 4.65 14.28
C VAL A 64 13.80 4.75 15.01
N LYS A 65 13.35 5.96 15.36
CA LYS A 65 12.03 6.15 16.00
C LYS A 65 10.87 5.71 15.12
N PHE A 66 10.93 5.99 13.83
CA PHE A 66 9.94 5.53 12.86
C PHE A 66 9.90 3.99 12.79
N LEU A 67 11.05 3.35 12.59
CA LEU A 67 11.15 1.90 12.52
C LEU A 67 10.70 1.23 13.83
N TYR A 68 11.07 1.79 14.98
CA TYR A 68 10.58 1.32 16.28
C TYR A 68 9.05 1.32 16.34
N SER A 69 8.42 2.43 15.96
CA SER A 69 6.95 2.54 15.91
C SER A 69 6.34 1.49 15.00
N CYS A 70 6.86 1.33 13.78
CA CYS A 70 6.35 0.35 12.82
C CYS A 70 6.49 -1.10 13.33
N LEU A 71 7.67 -1.47 13.84
CA LEU A 71 7.97 -2.85 14.23
C LEU A 71 7.26 -3.25 15.54
N GLN A 72 7.21 -2.36 16.54
CA GLN A 72 6.50 -2.64 17.80
C GLN A 72 4.99 -2.79 17.59
N ASN A 73 4.41 -1.96 16.71
CA ASN A 73 3.01 -2.05 16.35
C ASN A 73 2.71 -3.14 15.31
N LYS A 74 3.69 -3.96 14.93
CA LYS A 74 3.57 -5.03 13.92
C LYS A 74 2.94 -4.52 12.62
N HIS A 75 3.41 -3.37 12.13
CA HIS A 75 2.89 -2.76 10.92
C HIS A 75 2.89 -3.78 9.77
N PRO A 76 1.75 -4.02 9.10
CA PRO A 76 1.59 -5.16 8.19
C PRO A 76 2.49 -5.08 6.95
N ARG A 77 3.03 -3.90 6.65
CA ARG A 77 3.86 -3.63 5.47
C ARG A 77 5.30 -3.25 5.76
N VAL A 78 5.74 -3.23 7.03
CA VAL A 78 7.15 -2.94 7.37
C VAL A 78 7.73 -4.16 8.07
N LEU A 79 8.72 -4.77 7.44
CA LEU A 79 9.35 -6.02 7.86
C LEU A 79 10.83 -5.77 8.17
N GLY A 80 11.34 -6.35 9.25
CA GLY A 80 12.78 -6.45 9.48
C GLY A 80 13.29 -7.81 8.99
N GLN A 81 14.45 -7.83 8.33
CA GLN A 81 15.20 -9.08 8.17
C GLN A 81 15.59 -9.60 9.56
N THR A 82 15.35 -10.88 9.83
CA THR A 82 15.73 -11.48 11.12
C THR A 82 17.21 -11.84 11.13
N ALA A 83 17.84 -11.87 12.31
CA ALA A 83 19.23 -12.30 12.44
C ALA A 83 19.44 -13.76 11.98
N SER A 84 18.43 -14.62 12.10
CA SER A 84 18.45 -15.98 11.58
C SER A 84 18.39 -16.06 10.06
N ASP A 85 17.78 -15.07 9.39
CA ASP A 85 17.71 -15.00 7.92
C ASP A 85 19.05 -14.55 7.29
N VAL A 86 20.06 -14.16 8.09
CA VAL A 86 21.36 -13.66 7.61
C VAL A 86 22.29 -14.81 7.16
N SER A 87 21.82 -16.07 7.12
CA SER A 87 22.67 -17.24 6.87
C SER A 87 23.39 -17.20 5.51
N ASN A 88 24.72 -17.29 5.63
CA ASN A 88 25.83 -17.16 4.70
C ASN A 88 25.72 -17.94 3.39
N ASN A 89 25.86 -17.27 2.24
CA ASN A 89 26.29 -17.88 0.97
C ASN A 89 27.09 -16.92 0.06
N LEU A 90 27.45 -15.73 0.54
CA LEU A 90 28.27 -14.76 -0.21
C LEU A 90 29.53 -14.43 0.60
N THR A 91 30.63 -14.19 -0.10
CA THR A 91 31.80 -13.53 0.48
C THR A 91 31.39 -12.09 0.80
N ILE A 92 31.05 -11.84 2.06
CA ILE A 92 30.62 -10.53 2.53
C ILE A 92 31.86 -9.68 2.75
N GLU A 93 32.15 -8.77 1.82
CA GLU A 93 33.29 -7.85 1.93
C GLU A 93 32.84 -6.49 2.47
N CYS A 94 31.63 -6.06 2.15
CA CYS A 94 31.09 -4.78 2.59
C CYS A 94 29.60 -4.82 3.00
N ASN A 95 29.12 -3.72 3.58
CA ASN A 95 27.73 -3.60 4.01
C ASN A 95 26.74 -3.63 2.83
N ASP A 96 27.13 -3.09 1.66
CA ASP A 96 26.38 -3.21 0.41
C ASP A 96 26.07 -4.69 0.07
N ASP A 97 27.07 -5.57 0.23
CA ASP A 97 26.90 -6.99 -0.08
C ASP A 97 25.92 -7.65 0.89
N ARG A 98 25.82 -7.15 2.13
CA ARG A 98 24.80 -7.59 3.10
C ARG A 98 23.40 -7.11 2.70
N VAL A 99 23.27 -5.93 2.09
CA VAL A 99 22.01 -5.46 1.52
C VAL A 99 21.61 -6.34 0.32
N LEU A 100 22.55 -6.66 -0.57
CA LEU A 100 22.31 -7.58 -1.69
C LEU A 100 21.97 -9.00 -1.22
N GLN A 101 22.63 -9.49 -0.17
CA GLN A 101 22.29 -10.75 0.46
C GLN A 101 20.85 -10.75 0.99
N CYS A 102 20.37 -9.62 1.52
CA CYS A 102 18.97 -9.46 1.90
C CYS A 102 18.05 -9.60 0.68
N CYS A 103 18.38 -8.95 -0.44
CA CYS A 103 17.63 -9.11 -1.69
C CYS A 103 17.54 -10.58 -2.10
N PHE A 104 18.67 -11.29 -2.17
CA PHE A 104 18.67 -12.71 -2.53
C PHE A 104 17.89 -13.57 -1.54
N SER A 105 18.04 -13.34 -0.24
CA SER A 105 17.31 -14.09 0.79
C SER A 105 15.80 -13.96 0.59
N TYR A 106 15.32 -12.75 0.25
CA TYR A 106 13.92 -12.52 -0.05
C TYR A 106 13.48 -13.13 -1.39
N THR A 107 14.35 -13.15 -2.40
CA THR A 107 14.08 -13.86 -3.67
C THR A 107 13.88 -15.35 -3.43
N HIS A 108 14.71 -15.98 -2.59
CA HIS A 108 14.56 -17.40 -2.25
C HIS A 108 13.35 -17.67 -1.34
N LYS A 109 13.07 -16.76 -0.39
CA LYS A 109 11.93 -16.88 0.54
C LYS A 109 10.59 -16.66 -0.17
N TYR A 110 10.58 -15.84 -1.22
CA TYR A 110 9.41 -15.50 -2.02
C TYR A 110 9.74 -15.66 -3.51
N PRO A 111 9.82 -16.89 -4.05
CA PRO A 111 10.16 -17.13 -5.45
C PRO A 111 9.16 -16.54 -6.45
N ASN A 112 7.94 -16.21 -5.98
CA ASN A 112 6.88 -15.57 -6.75
C ASN A 112 6.77 -14.07 -6.44
N GLY A 113 7.60 -13.59 -5.51
CA GLY A 113 7.64 -12.21 -5.09
C GLY A 113 8.45 -11.38 -6.08
N ASN A 114 8.04 -10.14 -6.26
CA ASN A 114 8.87 -9.15 -6.94
C ASN A 114 9.75 -8.50 -5.87
N ILE A 115 11.05 -8.69 -5.95
CA ILE A 115 12.05 -8.11 -5.03
C ILE A 115 12.76 -7.00 -5.77
N VAL A 116 12.74 -5.80 -5.20
CA VAL A 116 13.43 -4.63 -5.75
C VAL A 116 14.25 -3.96 -4.66
N LEU A 117 15.41 -3.45 -5.04
CA LEU A 117 16.24 -2.60 -4.19
C LEU A 117 15.84 -1.14 -4.39
N LEU A 118 15.73 -0.39 -3.29
CA LEU A 118 15.60 1.06 -3.31
C LEU A 118 16.83 1.69 -2.65
N SER A 119 17.68 2.31 -3.47
CA SER A 119 18.88 3.02 -3.02
C SER A 119 19.16 4.20 -3.95
N ASP A 120 19.68 5.29 -3.37
CA ASP A 120 20.20 6.42 -4.14
C ASP A 120 21.71 6.27 -4.44
N ASP A 121 22.34 5.18 -3.98
CA ASP A 121 23.73 4.85 -4.32
C ASP A 121 23.77 4.13 -5.68
N PHE A 122 24.36 4.79 -6.69
CA PHE A 122 24.46 4.23 -8.03
C PHE A 122 25.35 2.99 -8.10
N ASN A 123 26.37 2.87 -7.25
CA ASN A 123 27.23 1.70 -7.23
C ASN A 123 26.47 0.49 -6.66
N LEU A 124 25.72 0.68 -5.58
CA LEU A 124 24.87 -0.39 -5.04
C LEU A 124 23.75 -0.77 -6.02
N CYS A 125 23.12 0.20 -6.70
CA CYS A 125 22.16 -0.08 -7.77
C CYS A 125 22.79 -0.87 -8.93
N ASN A 126 24.00 -0.52 -9.35
CA ASN A 126 24.73 -1.25 -10.39
C ASN A 126 25.07 -2.67 -9.95
N LYS A 127 25.56 -2.87 -8.71
CA LYS A 127 25.81 -4.21 -8.16
C LYS A 127 24.53 -5.06 -8.13
N ALA A 128 23.40 -4.47 -7.75
CA ALA A 128 22.11 -5.14 -7.78
C ALA A 128 21.73 -5.57 -9.20
N THR A 129 21.90 -4.68 -10.17
CA THR A 129 21.54 -4.95 -11.58
C THR A 129 22.42 -6.06 -12.16
N ILE A 130 23.73 -6.05 -11.88
CA ILE A 130 24.68 -7.12 -12.26
C ILE A 130 24.30 -8.47 -11.60
N SER A 131 23.65 -8.39 -10.45
CA SER A 131 23.19 -9.53 -9.65
C SER A 131 21.77 -10.00 -10.00
N ASP A 132 21.20 -9.54 -11.11
CA ASP A 132 19.81 -9.81 -11.53
C ASP A 132 18.74 -9.37 -10.50
N VAL A 133 19.04 -8.32 -9.73
CA VAL A 133 18.10 -7.66 -8.82
C VAL A 133 17.75 -6.29 -9.36
N SER A 134 16.47 -6.04 -9.63
CA SER A 134 16.01 -4.71 -10.05
C SER A 134 16.25 -3.68 -8.95
N ALA A 135 16.82 -2.52 -9.31
CA ALA A 135 17.12 -1.45 -8.38
C ALA A 135 16.61 -0.10 -8.89
N PHE A 136 16.14 0.75 -7.98
CA PHE A 136 15.60 2.07 -8.31
C PHE A 136 16.07 3.12 -7.29
N THR A 137 16.16 4.36 -7.77
CA THR A 137 16.38 5.53 -6.91
C THR A 137 15.06 6.17 -6.52
N LYS A 138 15.06 7.04 -5.51
CA LYS A 138 13.83 7.72 -5.07
C LYS A 138 13.17 8.61 -6.14
N ASN A 139 13.94 9.02 -7.16
CA ASN A 139 13.50 9.93 -8.21
C ASN A 139 12.75 9.23 -9.35
N VAL A 140 12.78 7.89 -9.38
CA VAL A 140 12.04 7.12 -10.37
C VAL A 140 10.56 7.13 -9.98
N SER A 141 9.71 7.62 -10.89
CA SER A 141 8.26 7.55 -10.73
C SER A 141 7.83 6.09 -10.60
N TYR A 142 7.08 5.75 -9.54
CA TYR A 142 6.63 4.38 -9.27
C TYR A 142 5.79 3.78 -10.41
N ASN A 143 5.25 4.63 -11.29
CA ASN A 143 4.54 4.21 -12.51
C ASN A 143 5.46 3.56 -13.56
N ASN A 144 6.79 3.72 -13.43
CA ASN A 144 7.78 3.09 -14.30
C ASN A 144 8.26 1.72 -13.78
N LEU A 145 7.66 1.18 -12.71
CA LEU A 145 7.90 -0.21 -12.26
C LEU A 145 7.31 -1.26 -13.23
N CYS A 146 6.74 -0.83 -14.37
CA CYS A 146 6.38 -1.70 -15.48
C CYS A 146 7.63 -2.33 -16.10
N LEU A 147 7.87 -3.60 -15.74
CA LEU A 147 8.96 -4.43 -16.24
C LEU A 147 8.84 -4.65 -17.75
N GLU A 148 9.96 -4.50 -18.47
CA GLU A 148 10.03 -4.68 -19.93
C GLU A 148 9.62 -6.10 -20.38
N SER A 149 9.12 -6.14 -21.62
CA SER A 149 8.23 -7.14 -22.25
C SER A 149 8.69 -8.60 -22.29
N GLY A 150 9.90 -8.95 -21.83
CA GLY A 150 10.38 -10.34 -21.75
C GLY A 150 9.86 -11.13 -20.54
N THR A 151 9.50 -10.43 -19.45
CA THR A 151 9.12 -11.03 -18.17
C THR A 151 7.62 -11.31 -18.05
N LEU A 152 6.81 -10.72 -18.94
CA LEU A 152 5.35 -10.80 -18.94
C LEU A 152 4.83 -12.25 -19.08
N TYR A 153 5.51 -13.09 -19.85
CA TYR A 153 5.11 -14.48 -20.06
C TYR A 153 5.29 -15.33 -18.79
N ILE A 154 6.39 -15.13 -18.06
CA ILE A 154 6.65 -15.81 -16.77
C ILE A 154 5.69 -15.25 -15.71
N PHE A 155 5.51 -13.93 -15.66
CA PHE A 155 4.60 -13.25 -14.75
C PHE A 155 3.15 -13.71 -14.92
N ILE A 156 2.64 -13.86 -16.16
CA ILE A 156 1.29 -14.38 -16.42
C ILE A 156 1.15 -15.83 -15.93
N ARG A 157 2.12 -16.70 -16.24
CA ARG A 157 2.07 -18.12 -15.82
C ARG A 157 2.11 -18.26 -14.29
N TYR A 158 2.89 -17.41 -13.61
CA TYR A 158 2.99 -17.39 -12.15
C TYR A 158 1.78 -16.76 -11.46
N THR A 159 1.23 -15.71 -12.05
CA THR A 159 0.04 -15.03 -11.54
C THR A 159 -1.17 -15.96 -11.59
N ILE A 160 -1.31 -16.79 -12.64
CA ILE A 160 -2.41 -17.74 -12.76
C ILE A 160 -2.34 -18.86 -11.70
N SER A 161 -1.14 -19.35 -11.35
CA SER A 161 -0.99 -20.44 -10.37
C SER A 161 -1.11 -19.99 -8.90
N GLY A 162 -0.74 -18.75 -8.59
CA GLY A 162 -0.88 -18.17 -7.24
C GLY A 162 -2.26 -17.60 -6.91
N PHE A 163 -3.12 -17.38 -7.92
CA PHE A 163 -4.39 -16.67 -7.76
C PHE A 163 -5.50 -17.49 -7.09
N GLU A 164 -5.48 -18.83 -7.14
CA GLU A 164 -6.64 -19.61 -6.67
C GLU A 164 -6.85 -19.53 -5.15
N LYS A 165 -5.78 -19.44 -4.36
CA LYS A 165 -5.86 -19.34 -2.90
C LYS A 165 -6.03 -17.89 -2.41
N SER A 166 -5.36 -16.94 -3.07
CA SER A 166 -5.37 -15.49 -2.75
C SER A 166 -6.67 -14.79 -3.18
N LYS A 167 -7.32 -15.24 -4.27
CA LYS A 167 -8.59 -14.69 -4.75
C LYS A 167 -9.73 -14.87 -3.75
N HIS A 168 -9.71 -15.97 -2.98
CA HIS A 168 -10.72 -16.21 -1.95
C HIS A 168 -10.61 -15.19 -0.81
N ASP A 169 -9.40 -14.94 -0.30
CA ASP A 169 -9.17 -14.00 0.81
C ASP A 169 -9.42 -12.56 0.40
N LEU A 170 -9.01 -12.17 -0.81
CA LEU A 170 -9.32 -10.85 -1.38
C LEU A 170 -10.82 -10.67 -1.62
N ASN A 171 -11.52 -11.68 -2.14
CA ASN A 171 -12.96 -11.62 -2.29
C ASN A 171 -13.68 -11.54 -0.94
N LEU A 172 -13.20 -12.25 0.08
CA LEU A 172 -13.76 -12.21 1.43
C LEU A 172 -13.61 -10.82 2.04
N ILE A 173 -12.42 -10.23 1.96
CA ILE A 173 -12.15 -8.86 2.42
C ILE A 173 -13.00 -7.85 1.63
N LEU A 174 -13.05 -7.97 0.31
CA LEU A 174 -13.84 -7.09 -0.55
C LEU A 174 -15.34 -7.19 -0.25
N CYS A 175 -15.88 -8.40 -0.05
CA CYS A 175 -17.25 -8.60 0.38
C CYS A 175 -17.51 -7.97 1.75
N THR A 176 -16.59 -8.15 2.70
CA THR A 176 -16.70 -7.57 4.05
C THR A 176 -16.75 -6.04 3.99
N VAL A 177 -15.85 -5.42 3.23
CA VAL A 177 -15.80 -3.97 3.06
C VAL A 177 -17.06 -3.46 2.33
N LYS A 178 -17.50 -4.15 1.27
CA LYS A 178 -18.74 -3.79 0.55
C LYS A 178 -19.95 -3.81 1.47
N GLU A 179 -20.06 -4.83 2.31
CA GLU A 179 -21.17 -4.96 3.26
C GLU A 179 -21.10 -3.87 4.35
N GLU A 180 -19.92 -3.55 4.87
CA GLU A 180 -19.79 -2.53 5.91
C GLU A 180 -20.02 -1.10 5.40
N ILE A 181 -19.60 -0.81 4.16
CA ILE A 181 -19.93 0.46 3.48
C ILE A 181 -21.43 0.54 3.22
N LYS A 182 -22.06 -0.53 2.70
CA LYS A 182 -23.51 -0.57 2.48
C LYS A 182 -24.27 -0.36 3.79
N ARG A 183 -23.84 -0.99 4.88
CA ARG A 183 -24.44 -0.83 6.21
C ARG A 183 -24.33 0.61 6.70
N SER A 184 -23.14 1.20 6.58
CA SER A 184 -22.88 2.58 6.99
C SER A 184 -23.72 3.59 6.19
N LEU A 185 -23.76 3.45 4.86
CA LEU A 185 -24.56 4.33 4.01
C LEU A 185 -26.06 4.14 4.20
N SER A 186 -26.52 2.92 4.54
CA SER A 186 -27.92 2.68 4.90
C SER A 186 -28.30 3.46 6.16
N VAL A 187 -27.45 3.44 7.19
CA VAL A 187 -27.67 4.21 8.41
C VAL A 187 -27.71 5.71 8.12
N VAL A 188 -26.79 6.22 7.29
CA VAL A 188 -26.79 7.63 6.87
C VAL A 188 -28.08 7.98 6.12
N LEU A 189 -28.48 7.18 5.13
CA LEU A 189 -29.71 7.40 4.37
C LEU A 189 -30.94 7.45 5.28
N GLU A 190 -31.08 6.48 6.19
CA GLU A 190 -32.19 6.44 7.13
C GLU A 190 -32.19 7.64 8.08
N THR A 191 -31.01 8.01 8.60
CA THR A 191 -30.86 9.13 9.55
C THR A 191 -31.22 10.46 8.91
N GLU A 192 -30.69 10.75 7.71
CA GLU A 192 -30.96 12.01 7.03
C GLU A 192 -32.40 12.09 6.53
N MET A 193 -32.98 10.99 6.05
CA MET A 193 -34.38 10.96 5.63
C MET A 193 -35.34 11.13 6.81
N LYS A 194 -35.05 10.52 7.98
CA LYS A 194 -35.80 10.76 9.22
C LYS A 194 -35.66 12.20 9.71
N SER A 195 -34.46 12.76 9.65
CA SER A 195 -34.21 14.15 10.04
C SER A 195 -35.02 15.12 9.18
N ALA A 196 -35.05 14.90 7.86
CA ALA A 196 -35.77 15.77 6.93
C ALA A 196 -37.30 15.60 6.99
N TYR A 197 -37.80 14.38 7.18
CA TYR A 197 -39.23 14.06 7.01
C TYR A 197 -39.90 13.42 8.22
N ASN A 198 -39.25 13.38 9.37
CA ASN A 198 -39.77 12.79 10.61
C ASN A 198 -40.36 11.39 10.37
N ASN A 199 -41.57 11.11 10.90
CA ASN A 199 -42.18 9.78 10.86
C ASN A 199 -42.71 9.36 9.48
N ILE A 200 -42.84 10.29 8.52
CA ILE A 200 -43.38 9.99 7.18
C ILE A 200 -42.28 9.64 6.15
N TRP A 201 -41.01 9.62 6.56
CA TRP A 201 -39.87 9.37 5.67
C TRP A 201 -39.99 8.06 4.87
N LYS A 202 -40.59 7.01 5.45
CA LYS A 202 -40.81 5.71 4.78
C LYS A 202 -41.78 5.78 3.60
N CYS A 203 -42.63 6.80 3.52
CA CYS A 203 -43.52 7.04 2.39
C CYS A 203 -42.86 7.89 1.29
N ILE A 204 -41.74 8.54 1.60
CA ILE A 204 -41.05 9.50 0.71
C ILE A 204 -39.80 8.88 0.10
N VAL A 205 -39.10 8.03 0.84
CA VAL A 205 -37.88 7.34 0.38
C VAL A 205 -38.17 6.55 -0.90
N LEU A 206 -37.27 6.69 -1.88
CA LEU A 206 -37.40 6.08 -3.21
C LEU A 206 -37.74 4.59 -3.16
N ARG A 207 -37.08 3.82 -2.28
CA ARG A 207 -37.34 2.40 -2.01
C ARG A 207 -37.30 2.16 -0.51
N LYS A 208 -38.09 1.21 -0.01
CA LYS A 208 -38.13 0.86 1.42
C LYS A 208 -37.03 -0.16 1.74
N PRO A 209 -36.45 -0.14 2.96
CA PRO A 209 -35.42 -1.10 3.36
C PRO A 209 -35.97 -2.54 3.43
N PRO A 210 -35.12 -3.57 3.32
CA PRO A 210 -33.65 -3.53 3.21
C PRO A 210 -33.16 -3.07 1.83
N TRP A 211 -32.06 -2.32 1.81
CA TRP A 211 -31.53 -1.70 0.59
C TRP A 211 -30.30 -2.42 0.04
N SER A 212 -30.23 -2.55 -1.29
CA SER A 212 -28.97 -2.79 -2.00
C SER A 212 -28.13 -1.52 -2.10
N ALA A 213 -26.86 -1.63 -2.48
CA ALA A 213 -25.99 -0.46 -2.71
C ALA A 213 -26.56 0.48 -3.77
N LEU A 214 -27.17 -0.06 -4.84
CA LEU A 214 -27.82 0.74 -5.88
C LEU A 214 -29.05 1.49 -5.33
N ASP A 215 -29.86 0.84 -4.50
CA ASP A 215 -31.03 1.47 -3.86
C ASP A 215 -30.66 2.67 -3.00
N ILE A 216 -29.56 2.54 -2.25
CA ILE A 216 -29.05 3.61 -1.41
C ILE A 216 -28.61 4.79 -2.27
N MET A 217 -27.78 4.53 -3.29
CA MET A 217 -27.21 5.59 -4.14
C MET A 217 -28.28 6.28 -4.99
N GLU A 218 -29.25 5.56 -5.54
CA GLU A 218 -30.37 6.15 -6.27
C GLU A 218 -31.28 6.97 -5.36
N SER A 219 -31.48 6.54 -4.11
CA SER A 219 -32.24 7.32 -3.14
C SER A 219 -31.52 8.63 -2.78
N ILE A 220 -30.21 8.58 -2.54
CA ILE A 220 -29.37 9.77 -2.32
C ILE A 220 -29.44 10.72 -3.52
N GLN A 221 -29.32 10.18 -4.74
CA GLN A 221 -29.42 10.95 -5.97
C GLN A 221 -30.79 11.63 -6.13
N LYS A 222 -31.89 10.88 -5.86
CA LYS A 222 -33.26 11.37 -5.98
C LYS A 222 -33.58 12.49 -4.98
N HIS A 223 -33.11 12.35 -3.75
CA HIS A 223 -33.35 13.33 -2.67
C HIS A 223 -32.20 14.34 -2.52
N TRP A 224 -31.36 14.49 -3.55
CA TRP A 224 -30.18 15.36 -3.50
C TRP A 224 -30.51 16.81 -3.18
N ILE A 225 -31.51 17.41 -3.83
CA ILE A 225 -31.79 18.85 -3.65
C ILE A 225 -32.34 19.14 -2.25
N GLY A 226 -33.23 18.27 -1.74
CA GLY A 226 -34.00 18.52 -0.51
C GLY A 226 -33.38 17.97 0.76
N VAL A 227 -32.42 17.05 0.66
CA VAL A 227 -31.83 16.37 1.82
C VAL A 227 -30.31 16.35 1.69
N PHE A 228 -29.76 15.57 0.77
CA PHE A 228 -28.33 15.25 0.77
C PHE A 228 -27.41 16.38 0.30
N GLY A 229 -27.89 17.28 -0.55
CA GLY A 229 -27.16 18.48 -0.99
C GLY A 229 -27.21 19.64 0.02
N LEU A 230 -27.86 19.43 1.17
CA LEU A 230 -27.77 20.29 2.36
C LEU A 230 -26.72 19.76 3.35
N VAL A 231 -26.52 18.44 3.38
CA VAL A 231 -25.59 17.73 4.28
C VAL A 231 -24.20 17.58 3.65
N LEU A 232 -24.15 17.29 2.34
CA LEU A 232 -22.94 17.08 1.56
C LEU A 232 -22.68 18.28 0.64
N ASP A 233 -21.40 18.51 0.34
CA ASP A 233 -20.99 19.52 -0.63
C ASP A 233 -21.69 19.29 -1.98
N ARG A 234 -22.42 20.30 -2.46
CA ARG A 234 -23.19 20.24 -3.71
C ARG A 234 -22.35 19.86 -4.92
N ARG A 235 -21.05 20.15 -4.91
CA ARG A 235 -20.10 19.77 -5.96
C ARG A 235 -19.88 18.26 -6.08
N LYS A 236 -20.24 17.48 -5.05
CA LYS A 236 -20.14 16.02 -5.04
C LYS A 236 -21.30 15.32 -5.74
N LYS A 237 -22.28 16.05 -6.29
CA LYS A 237 -23.40 15.46 -7.02
C LYS A 237 -22.94 14.61 -8.20
N THR A 238 -21.98 15.11 -8.97
CA THR A 238 -21.40 14.41 -10.12
C THR A 238 -20.80 13.06 -9.73
N LEU A 239 -20.09 13.01 -8.60
CA LEU A 239 -19.54 11.76 -8.08
C LEU A 239 -20.65 10.74 -7.74
N VAL A 240 -21.77 11.19 -7.16
CA VAL A 240 -22.92 10.31 -6.88
C VAL A 240 -23.54 9.79 -8.18
N ASP A 241 -23.68 10.66 -9.18
CA ASP A 241 -24.24 10.31 -10.49
C ASP A 241 -23.35 9.28 -11.22
N GLU A 242 -22.02 9.43 -11.14
CA GLU A 242 -21.04 8.48 -11.67
C GLU A 242 -21.12 7.12 -10.97
N ILE A 243 -21.24 7.11 -9.64
CA ILE A 243 -21.36 5.86 -8.86
C ILE A 243 -22.66 5.13 -9.21
N VAL A 244 -23.80 5.83 -9.30
CA VAL A 244 -25.07 5.22 -9.72
C VAL A 244 -24.94 4.60 -11.11
N THR A 245 -24.32 5.32 -12.04
CA THR A 245 -24.08 4.85 -13.40
C THR A 245 -23.24 3.57 -13.41
N SER A 246 -22.12 3.57 -12.68
CA SER A 246 -21.24 2.40 -12.55
C SER A 246 -21.96 1.19 -11.92
N LEU A 247 -22.80 1.41 -10.91
CA LEU A 247 -23.53 0.33 -10.25
C LEU A 247 -24.58 -0.29 -11.17
N ARG A 248 -25.31 0.51 -11.96
CA ARG A 248 -26.28 0.02 -12.96
C ARG A 248 -25.64 -0.90 -13.99
N PHE A 249 -24.53 -0.46 -14.58
CA PHE A 249 -23.75 -1.26 -15.53
C PHE A 249 -23.32 -2.61 -14.95
N ASN A 250 -22.95 -2.66 -13.66
CA ASN A 250 -22.53 -3.90 -13.01
C ASN A 250 -23.71 -4.83 -12.62
N THR A 251 -24.92 -4.29 -12.46
CA THR A 251 -26.13 -5.07 -12.15
C THR A 251 -26.92 -5.52 -13.38
N GLY A 252 -26.50 -5.13 -14.58
CA GLY A 252 -27.22 -5.43 -15.83
C GLY A 252 -28.56 -4.70 -15.96
N GLN A 253 -28.71 -3.56 -15.28
CA GLN A 253 -29.89 -2.69 -15.27
C GLN A 253 -29.59 -1.36 -15.93
#